data_AF-A0A855KHZ6-F1
#
_entry.id   AF-A0A855KHZ6-F1
#
_cell.length_a   1.000
_cell.length_b   1.000
_cell.length_c   1.000
_cell.angle_alpha   90.00
_cell.angle_beta   90.00
_cell.angle_gamma   90.00
#
_symmetry.space_group_name_H-M   'P 1'
#
loop_
_entity.id
_entity.type
_entity.pdbx_description
1 polymer ?
#
loop_
_entity_poly.entity_id
_entity_poly.type
_entity_poly.pdbx_seq_one_letter_code
_entity_poly.pdbx_strand_id
1 'polypeptide(L)'
;MKRTPRQSHRLLAMCIVTLMGCTSSNEQTSQDASAMSGVAMVDQICSLCHGLTGESVSPMFPKLAGQQKEYLKLQLGDFKRHLRSDTSGAQYMRGFDHLTETQITELADYFSRQSPMKADADSADARGESIFGNGIPESGVARCGSCHGAGGEGNGRIPRVAGQHAEYAIRQIKVLQQTEQRPRDDSMKSSNHSLSEADTESVARYMATLGAKP
;
A
#
# COMPACT_ATOMS: atom_id res chain seq x y z
N MET A 1 79.06 -26.93 -62.79
CA MET A 1 79.75 -27.47 -61.59
C MET A 1 80.49 -26.35 -60.87
N LYS A 2 80.02 -26.00 -59.65
CA LYS A 2 80.62 -25.21 -58.54
C LYS A 2 79.41 -24.59 -57.80
N ARG A 3 78.94 -25.23 -56.72
CA ARG A 3 79.27 -24.97 -55.30
C ARG A 3 78.77 -23.57 -54.91
N THR A 4 77.88 -23.36 -53.93
CA THR A 4 77.82 -23.87 -52.53
C THR A 4 76.49 -23.39 -51.85
N PRO A 5 76.19 -23.68 -50.56
CA PRO A 5 74.87 -24.20 -50.15
C PRO A 5 74.13 -23.36 -49.07
N ARG A 6 72.95 -23.87 -48.68
CA ARG A 6 72.29 -23.85 -47.35
C ARG A 6 72.63 -22.70 -46.39
N GLN A 7 71.60 -22.01 -45.89
CA GLN A 7 71.31 -22.10 -44.46
C GLN A 7 69.85 -21.80 -44.10
N SER A 8 69.22 -22.82 -43.52
CA SER A 8 68.02 -22.77 -42.73
C SER A 8 68.29 -22.09 -41.39
N HIS A 9 67.53 -21.05 -41.05
CA HIS A 9 67.30 -20.67 -39.67
C HIS A 9 65.81 -20.85 -39.35
N ARG A 10 65.52 -21.93 -38.63
CA ARG A 10 64.36 -22.00 -37.73
C ARG A 10 64.67 -21.11 -36.53
N LEU A 11 63.67 -20.37 -36.06
CA LEU A 11 63.50 -19.63 -34.79
C LEU A 11 62.68 -18.38 -35.17
N LEU A 12 61.60 -17.96 -34.51
CA LEU A 12 60.92 -18.34 -33.30
C LEU A 12 59.52 -17.66 -33.38
N ALA A 13 58.52 -18.29 -32.81
CA ALA A 13 57.15 -17.77 -32.72
C ALA A 13 57.06 -16.37 -32.06
N MET A 14 56.19 -15.52 -32.60
CA MET A 14 55.32 -14.66 -31.78
C MET A 14 54.13 -14.18 -32.63
N CYS A 15 53.08 -15.00 -32.65
CA CYS A 15 51.74 -14.53 -33.04
C CYS A 15 51.26 -13.57 -31.95
N ILE A 16 51.43 -12.26 -32.18
CA ILE A 16 50.71 -11.25 -31.40
C ILE A 16 49.32 -11.14 -32.03
N VAL A 17 48.42 -12.02 -31.61
CA VAL A 17 46.97 -11.82 -31.78
C VAL A 17 46.56 -10.85 -30.68
N THR A 18 46.53 -9.55 -30.99
CA THR A 18 45.78 -8.60 -30.18
C THR A 18 44.29 -8.91 -30.38
N LEU A 19 43.75 -9.77 -29.51
CA LEU A 19 42.32 -9.85 -29.30
C LEU A 19 41.89 -8.50 -28.73
N MET A 20 41.32 -7.66 -29.59
CA MET A 20 40.48 -6.54 -29.18
C MET A 20 39.22 -7.15 -28.57
N GLY A 21 39.33 -7.53 -27.29
CA GLY A 21 38.23 -8.04 -26.51
C GLY A 21 37.23 -6.91 -26.34
N CYS A 22 36.05 -7.06 -26.94
CA CYS A 22 34.86 -6.34 -26.54
C CYS A 22 34.62 -6.68 -25.07
N THR A 23 35.05 -5.82 -24.15
CA THR A 23 34.61 -5.87 -22.76
C THR A 23 33.16 -5.42 -22.75
N SER A 24 32.24 -6.35 -22.93
CA SER A 24 30.83 -6.14 -22.62
C SER A 24 30.76 -5.72 -21.16
N SER A 25 30.40 -4.47 -20.92
CA SER A 25 30.22 -3.92 -19.58
C SER A 25 29.28 -4.83 -18.80
N ASN A 26 29.77 -5.41 -17.70
CA ASN A 26 28.96 -6.13 -16.72
C ASN A 26 28.19 -5.14 -15.80
N GLU A 27 27.79 -4.00 -16.34
CA GLU A 27 27.02 -2.92 -15.69
C GLU A 27 25.52 -3.03 -16.01
N GLN A 28 25.04 -4.25 -16.24
CA GLN A 28 23.67 -4.49 -16.69
C GLN A 28 22.92 -5.46 -15.78
N THR A 29 23.21 -5.41 -14.47
CA THR A 29 22.45 -6.14 -13.44
C THR A 29 21.97 -5.24 -12.30
N SER A 30 22.13 -3.91 -12.42
CA SER A 30 21.66 -2.94 -11.42
C SER A 30 20.57 -1.98 -11.94
N GLN A 31 20.08 -2.16 -13.17
CA GLN A 31 19.01 -1.34 -13.78
C GLN A 31 17.62 -2.01 -13.83
N ASP A 32 17.46 -3.21 -13.26
CA ASP A 32 16.16 -3.92 -13.27
C ASP A 32 15.22 -3.54 -12.11
N ALA A 33 15.70 -2.77 -11.12
CA ALA A 33 14.85 -2.25 -10.05
C ALA A 33 13.85 -1.16 -10.54
N SER A 34 13.96 -0.72 -11.79
CA SER A 34 13.13 0.32 -12.42
C SER A 34 12.09 -0.19 -13.44
N ALA A 35 11.84 -1.49 -13.56
CA ALA A 35 11.14 -2.04 -14.73
C ALA A 35 9.59 -1.95 -14.72
N MET A 36 8.93 -1.80 -13.57
CA MET A 36 7.47 -1.94 -13.48
C MET A 36 6.76 -0.63 -13.10
N SER A 37 5.78 -0.20 -13.92
CA SER A 37 4.88 0.90 -13.58
C SER A 37 4.00 0.56 -12.38
N GLY A 38 3.48 1.58 -11.69
CA GLY A 38 2.52 1.37 -10.60
C GLY A 38 1.27 0.64 -11.07
N VAL A 39 0.83 0.89 -12.30
CA VAL A 39 -0.31 0.15 -12.90
C VAL A 39 0.01 -1.34 -13.07
N ALA A 40 1.21 -1.68 -13.54
CA ALA A 40 1.61 -3.08 -13.67
C ALA A 40 1.80 -3.76 -12.29
N MET A 41 2.23 -3.02 -11.27
CA MET A 41 2.29 -3.52 -9.89
C MET A 41 0.92 -3.93 -9.35
N VAL A 42 -0.16 -3.26 -9.77
CA VAL A 42 -1.51 -3.63 -9.33
C VAL A 42 -1.76 -5.10 -9.64
N ASP A 43 -1.57 -5.50 -10.89
CA ASP A 43 -1.91 -6.84 -11.35
C ASP A 43 -0.96 -7.91 -10.78
N GLN A 44 0.33 -7.61 -10.68
CA GLN A 44 1.35 -8.60 -10.32
C GLN A 44 1.61 -8.72 -8.81
N ILE A 45 1.35 -7.65 -8.05
CA ILE A 45 1.76 -7.56 -6.65
C ILE A 45 0.59 -7.18 -5.75
N CYS A 46 -0.06 -6.04 -6.00
CA CYS A 46 -1.06 -5.51 -5.07
C CYS A 46 -2.31 -6.39 -5.04
N SER A 47 -2.70 -6.95 -6.19
CA SER A 47 -3.89 -7.80 -6.37
C SER A 47 -3.84 -9.07 -5.51
N LEU A 48 -2.64 -9.59 -5.22
CA LEU A 48 -2.43 -10.81 -4.44
C LEU A 48 -3.03 -10.69 -3.03
N CYS A 49 -3.07 -9.48 -2.49
CA CYS A 49 -3.59 -9.21 -1.15
C CYS A 49 -4.88 -8.38 -1.19
N HIS A 50 -4.95 -7.37 -2.05
CA HIS A 50 -6.05 -6.41 -2.08
C HIS A 50 -7.11 -6.70 -3.14
N GLY A 51 -6.91 -7.72 -3.97
CA GLY A 51 -7.74 -7.97 -5.16
C GLY A 51 -7.41 -7.01 -6.30
N LEU A 52 -7.66 -7.44 -7.54
CA LEU A 52 -7.35 -6.65 -8.74
C LEU A 52 -8.04 -5.29 -8.72
N THR A 53 -9.31 -5.23 -8.32
CA THR A 53 -10.09 -4.00 -8.19
C THR A 53 -9.91 -3.30 -6.84
N GLY A 54 -9.05 -3.81 -5.96
CA GLY A 54 -8.96 -3.33 -4.58
C GLY A 54 -10.10 -3.79 -3.68
N GLU A 55 -10.97 -4.69 -4.13
CA GLU A 55 -11.99 -5.34 -3.30
C GLU A 55 -11.38 -6.61 -2.69
N SER A 56 -10.69 -6.46 -1.57
CA SER A 56 -10.11 -7.59 -0.84
C SER A 56 -11.21 -8.55 -0.38
N VAL A 57 -10.97 -9.85 -0.55
CA VAL A 57 -11.83 -10.92 -0.01
C VAL A 57 -11.42 -11.36 1.39
N SER A 58 -10.25 -10.91 1.86
CA SER A 58 -9.70 -11.28 3.17
C SER A 58 -9.70 -10.07 4.09
N PRO A 59 -10.31 -10.15 5.28
CA PRO A 59 -10.31 -9.06 6.25
C PRO A 59 -8.93 -8.77 6.85
N MET A 60 -7.92 -9.60 6.54
CA MET A 60 -6.52 -9.33 6.88
C MET A 60 -5.98 -8.10 6.12
N PHE A 61 -6.38 -7.95 4.86
CA PHE A 61 -5.93 -6.88 3.98
C PHE A 61 -7.07 -5.89 3.73
N PRO A 62 -6.84 -4.57 3.86
CA PRO A 62 -7.89 -3.60 3.63
C PRO A 62 -8.36 -3.61 2.18
N LYS A 63 -9.65 -3.34 2.00
CA LYS A 63 -10.17 -2.91 0.70
C LYS A 63 -9.59 -1.54 0.35
N LEU A 64 -9.18 -1.37 -0.90
CA LEU A 64 -8.63 -0.14 -1.48
C LEU A 64 -9.58 0.50 -2.51
N ALA A 65 -10.56 -0.26 -2.99
CA ALA A 65 -11.47 0.15 -4.07
C ALA A 65 -12.24 1.44 -3.73
N GLY A 66 -12.15 2.46 -4.58
CA GLY A 66 -12.81 3.75 -4.38
C GLY A 66 -12.37 4.50 -3.11
N GLN A 67 -11.19 4.17 -2.57
CA GLN A 67 -10.58 4.93 -1.48
C GLN A 67 -10.14 6.32 -1.98
N GLN A 68 -10.03 7.28 -1.07
CA GLN A 68 -9.59 8.62 -1.41
C GLN A 68 -8.14 8.61 -1.93
N LYS A 69 -7.92 9.22 -3.10
CA LYS A 69 -6.60 9.24 -3.77
C LYS A 69 -5.52 9.84 -2.89
N GLU A 70 -5.79 10.99 -2.27
CA GLU A 70 -4.85 11.69 -1.40
C GLU A 70 -4.53 10.85 -0.16
N TYR A 71 -5.53 10.16 0.42
CA TYR A 71 -5.30 9.22 1.50
C TYR A 71 -4.38 8.08 1.08
N LEU A 72 -4.62 7.44 -0.06
CA LEU A 72 -3.77 6.35 -0.58
C LEU A 72 -2.32 6.81 -0.78
N LYS A 73 -2.12 7.99 -1.38
CA LYS A 73 -0.77 8.58 -1.53
C LYS A 73 -0.08 8.77 -0.18
N LEU A 74 -0.80 9.27 0.82
CA LEU A 74 -0.27 9.45 2.16
C LEU A 74 0.14 8.11 2.79
N GLN A 75 -0.71 7.09 2.69
CA GLN A 75 -0.42 5.78 3.29
C GLN A 75 0.79 5.12 2.64
N LEU A 76 0.86 5.12 1.31
CA LEU A 76 2.01 4.58 0.59
C LEU A 76 3.29 5.35 0.92
N GLY A 77 3.22 6.69 1.00
CA GLY A 77 4.36 7.51 1.41
C GLY A 77 4.79 7.28 2.86
N ASP A 78 3.86 6.95 3.76
CA ASP A 78 4.20 6.61 5.14
C ASP A 78 4.83 5.22 5.26
N PHE A 79 4.32 4.23 4.53
CA PHE A 79 4.96 2.91 4.46
C PHE A 79 6.34 2.99 3.84
N LYS A 80 6.47 3.75 2.75
CA LYS A 80 7.75 3.99 2.06
C LYS A 80 8.83 4.51 3.01
N ARG A 81 8.45 5.42 3.91
CA ARG A 81 9.35 6.07 4.88
C ARG A 81 9.36 5.37 6.25
N HIS A 82 8.70 4.23 6.37
CA HIS A 82 8.50 3.49 7.61
C HIS A 82 7.88 4.31 8.76
N LEU A 83 7.16 5.38 8.44
CA LEU A 83 6.44 6.20 9.42
C LEU A 83 5.17 5.50 9.92
N ARG A 84 4.56 4.68 9.06
CA ARG A 84 3.46 3.79 9.45
C ARG A 84 4.04 2.42 9.80
N SER A 85 3.98 2.07 11.07
CA SER A 85 4.68 0.94 11.67
C SER A 85 3.77 -0.03 12.44
N ASP A 86 2.46 0.05 12.23
CA ASP A 86 1.51 -0.91 12.81
C ASP A 86 1.83 -2.34 12.37
N THR A 87 1.74 -3.32 13.29
CA THR A 87 2.31 -4.67 13.11
C THR A 87 1.95 -5.30 11.76
N SER A 88 0.67 -5.33 11.39
CA SER A 88 0.24 -5.90 10.12
C SER A 88 0.73 -5.08 8.93
N GLY A 89 0.58 -3.75 8.97
CA GLY A 89 1.07 -2.87 7.91
C GLY A 89 2.57 -3.02 7.68
N ALA A 90 3.37 -2.97 8.75
CA ALA A 90 4.82 -3.09 8.68
C ALA A 90 5.31 -4.50 8.29
N GLN A 91 4.53 -5.54 8.53
CA GLN A 91 4.88 -6.89 8.10
C GLN A 91 4.74 -7.04 6.57
N TYR A 92 3.64 -6.57 6.00
CA TYR A 92 3.33 -6.80 4.58
C TYR A 92 3.80 -5.68 3.66
N MET A 93 3.85 -4.43 4.14
CA MET A 93 4.17 -3.26 3.31
C MET A 93 5.63 -2.78 3.39
N ARG A 94 6.46 -3.37 4.28
CA ARG A 94 7.84 -2.90 4.49
C ARG A 94 8.74 -3.01 3.26
N GLY A 95 8.48 -3.98 2.37
CA GLY A 95 9.25 -4.14 1.12
C GLY A 95 8.97 -3.09 0.04
N PHE A 96 8.10 -2.11 0.29
CA PHE A 96 7.72 -1.06 -0.65
C PHE A 96 8.38 0.31 -0.32
N ASP A 97 9.52 0.30 0.36
CA ASP A 97 10.36 1.47 0.67
C ASP A 97 11.02 2.13 -0.57
N HIS A 98 11.06 1.41 -1.69
CA HIS A 98 11.62 1.90 -2.95
C HIS A 98 10.60 2.43 -3.96
N LEU A 99 9.31 2.51 -3.62
CA LEU A 99 8.30 3.09 -4.52
C LEU A 99 8.67 4.52 -4.93
N THR A 100 8.58 4.83 -6.22
CA THR A 100 8.73 6.20 -6.74
C THR A 100 7.45 7.01 -6.53
N GLU A 101 7.54 8.33 -6.53
CA GLU A 101 6.37 9.22 -6.44
C GLU A 101 5.37 9.00 -7.59
N THR A 102 5.90 8.64 -8.78
CA THR A 102 5.09 8.25 -9.94
C THR A 102 4.32 6.98 -9.64
N GLN A 103 4.97 5.90 -9.18
CA GLN A 103 4.29 4.65 -8.82
C GLN A 103 3.26 4.85 -7.71
N ILE A 104 3.58 5.64 -6.67
CA ILE A 104 2.62 5.98 -5.60
C ILE A 104 1.38 6.68 -6.18
N THR A 105 1.59 7.63 -7.10
CA THR A 105 0.50 8.37 -7.73
C THR A 105 -0.34 7.47 -8.64
N GLU A 106 0.28 6.60 -9.42
CA GLU A 106 -0.40 5.64 -10.30
C GLU A 106 -1.22 4.61 -9.51
N LEU A 107 -0.65 4.03 -8.44
CA LEU A 107 -1.35 3.09 -7.56
C LEU A 107 -2.55 3.75 -6.89
N ALA A 108 -2.37 4.97 -6.35
CA ALA A 108 -3.43 5.72 -5.73
C ALA A 108 -4.54 6.10 -6.73
N ASP A 109 -4.17 6.56 -7.92
CA ASP A 109 -5.12 6.88 -8.99
C ASP A 109 -5.91 5.63 -9.40
N TYR A 110 -5.22 4.50 -9.60
CA TYR A 110 -5.85 3.24 -9.99
C TYR A 110 -6.93 2.80 -8.99
N PHE A 111 -6.60 2.64 -7.71
CA PHE A 111 -7.54 2.13 -6.71
C PHE A 111 -8.66 3.12 -6.40
N SER A 112 -8.38 4.43 -6.42
CA SER A 112 -9.39 5.47 -6.17
C SER A 112 -10.48 5.55 -7.25
N ARG A 113 -10.17 5.13 -8.49
CA ARG A 113 -11.13 5.09 -9.61
C ARG A 113 -11.96 3.81 -9.67
N GLN A 114 -11.64 2.81 -8.86
CA GLN A 114 -12.41 1.58 -8.81
C GLN A 114 -13.80 1.85 -8.24
N SER A 115 -14.73 0.94 -8.51
CA SER A 115 -16.05 1.00 -7.88
C SER A 115 -15.89 1.01 -6.35
N PRO A 116 -16.63 1.88 -5.62
CA PRO A 116 -16.48 1.95 -4.17
C PRO A 116 -16.69 0.60 -3.47
N MET A 117 -15.95 0.40 -2.38
CA MET A 117 -16.00 -0.83 -1.56
C MET A 117 -17.44 -1.28 -1.29
N LYS A 118 -17.70 -2.58 -1.46
CA LYS A 118 -19.01 -3.14 -1.20
C LYS A 118 -19.27 -3.30 0.29
N ALA A 119 -20.54 -3.20 0.68
CA ALA A 119 -20.95 -3.54 2.04
C ALA A 119 -20.64 -5.02 2.32
N ASP A 120 -20.13 -5.31 3.52
CA ASP A 120 -19.68 -6.65 3.96
C ASP A 120 -20.60 -7.26 5.02
N ALA A 121 -21.72 -6.60 5.32
CA ALA A 121 -22.72 -7.07 6.27
C ALA A 121 -24.11 -6.53 5.91
N ASP A 122 -25.11 -7.39 6.08
CA ASP A 122 -26.51 -7.09 5.72
C ASP A 122 -27.28 -6.36 6.84
N SER A 123 -26.79 -6.41 8.08
CA SER A 123 -27.46 -5.80 9.24
C SER A 123 -26.58 -4.78 9.95
N ALA A 124 -27.09 -3.55 10.09
CA ALA A 124 -26.46 -2.49 10.84
C ALA A 124 -26.53 -2.75 12.35
N ASP A 125 -25.40 -2.59 13.03
CA ASP A 125 -25.34 -2.50 14.49
C ASP A 125 -25.90 -1.13 14.92
N ALA A 126 -27.04 -1.12 15.61
CA ALA A 126 -27.72 0.12 16.02
C ALA A 126 -26.86 0.99 16.97
N ARG A 127 -26.03 0.35 17.81
CA ARG A 127 -25.07 1.09 18.66
C ARG A 127 -23.99 1.71 17.78
N GLY A 128 -23.48 0.97 16.81
CA GLY A 128 -22.51 1.46 15.82
C GLY A 128 -23.02 2.65 15.01
N GLU A 129 -24.26 2.57 14.53
CA GLU A 129 -24.94 3.66 13.82
C GLU A 129 -25.03 4.91 14.70
N SER A 130 -25.47 4.75 15.96
CA SER A 130 -25.56 5.87 16.90
C SER A 130 -24.20 6.52 17.16
N ILE A 131 -23.13 5.74 17.37
CA ILE A 131 -21.78 6.28 17.58
C ILE A 131 -21.31 7.02 16.32
N PHE A 132 -21.50 6.42 15.15
CA PHE A 132 -21.06 7.03 13.89
C PHE A 132 -21.77 8.36 13.62
N GLY A 133 -23.08 8.41 13.88
CA GLY A 133 -23.96 9.53 13.59
C GLY A 133 -24.09 10.57 14.71
N ASN A 134 -23.74 10.24 15.96
CA ASN A 134 -23.92 11.14 17.11
C ASN A 134 -22.69 11.24 18.02
N GLY A 135 -21.72 10.33 17.89
CA GLY A 135 -20.62 10.20 18.86
C GLY A 135 -21.10 9.64 20.20
N ILE A 136 -20.30 9.85 21.24
CA ILE A 136 -20.63 9.55 22.64
C ILE A 136 -20.27 10.80 23.46
N PRO A 137 -21.15 11.83 23.49
CA PRO A 137 -20.86 13.13 24.09
C PRO A 137 -20.40 13.05 25.55
N GLU A 138 -21.01 12.17 26.33
CA GLU A 138 -20.68 11.92 27.75
C GLU A 138 -19.27 11.39 27.96
N SER A 139 -18.68 10.76 26.93
CA SER A 139 -17.31 10.23 26.94
C SER A 139 -16.35 11.06 26.06
N GLY A 140 -16.81 12.18 25.51
CA GLY A 140 -16.03 13.04 24.62
C GLY A 140 -15.70 12.41 23.26
N VAL A 141 -16.39 11.33 22.85
CA VAL A 141 -16.19 10.72 21.53
C VAL A 141 -16.93 11.53 20.48
N ALA A 142 -16.20 12.03 19.49
CA ALA A 142 -16.77 12.84 18.42
C ALA A 142 -17.63 11.98 17.47
N ARG A 143 -18.58 12.63 16.79
CA ARG A 143 -19.33 12.03 15.69
C ARG A 143 -18.39 11.67 14.55
N CYS A 144 -18.25 10.38 14.22
CA CYS A 144 -17.35 9.90 13.16
C CYS A 144 -17.67 10.54 11.79
N GLY A 145 -18.96 10.61 11.46
CA GLY A 145 -19.42 11.18 10.19
C GLY A 145 -19.14 12.68 10.02
N SER A 146 -18.74 13.40 11.07
CA SER A 146 -18.34 14.81 10.96
C SER A 146 -17.07 15.01 10.13
N CYS A 147 -16.15 14.02 10.17
CA CYS A 147 -14.92 14.01 9.38
C CYS A 147 -15.01 13.03 8.21
N HIS A 148 -15.54 11.82 8.46
CA HIS A 148 -15.58 10.75 7.46
C HIS A 148 -16.75 10.86 6.48
N GLY A 149 -17.60 11.89 6.60
CA GLY A 149 -18.80 12.04 5.77
C GLY A 149 -20.00 11.27 6.33
N ALA A 150 -21.21 11.69 5.95
CA ALA A 150 -22.44 11.15 6.51
C ALA A 150 -22.64 9.67 6.19
N GLY A 151 -22.15 9.23 5.02
CA GLY A 151 -22.14 7.83 4.59
C GLY A 151 -20.77 7.17 4.70
N GLY A 152 -19.79 7.77 5.40
CA GLY A 152 -18.44 7.22 5.53
C GLY A 152 -17.60 7.29 4.25
N GLU A 153 -17.97 8.16 3.31
CA GLU A 153 -17.33 8.33 2.00
C GLU A 153 -15.90 8.89 2.07
N GLY A 154 -15.56 9.62 3.13
CA GLY A 154 -14.29 10.32 3.29
C GLY A 154 -14.18 11.57 2.40
N ASN A 155 -13.07 12.30 2.55
CA ASN A 155 -12.77 13.49 1.75
C ASN A 155 -11.25 13.76 1.71
N GLY A 156 -10.64 13.52 0.55
CA GLY A 156 -9.22 13.78 0.32
C GLY A 156 -8.30 13.01 1.27
N ARG A 157 -7.77 13.68 2.29
CA ARG A 157 -6.88 13.05 3.28
C ARG A 157 -7.63 12.26 4.35
N ILE A 158 -8.94 12.47 4.50
CA ILE A 158 -9.78 11.71 5.41
C ILE A 158 -10.28 10.47 4.67
N PRO A 159 -10.00 9.25 5.15
CA PRO A 159 -10.31 8.05 4.38
C PRO A 159 -11.80 7.76 4.32
N ARG A 160 -12.19 7.12 3.22
CA ARG A 160 -13.39 6.31 3.12
C ARG A 160 -13.31 5.18 4.14
N VAL A 161 -14.33 5.05 4.97
CA VAL A 161 -14.54 3.93 5.90
C VAL A 161 -15.70 3.03 5.49
N ALA A 162 -16.58 3.55 4.63
CA ALA A 162 -17.75 2.84 4.13
C ALA A 162 -17.40 1.60 3.30
N GLY A 163 -17.89 0.45 3.76
CA GLY A 163 -17.70 -0.87 3.12
C GLY A 163 -16.37 -1.54 3.46
N GLN A 164 -15.55 -0.94 4.32
CA GLN A 164 -14.30 -1.57 4.78
C GLN A 164 -14.60 -2.77 5.68
N HIS A 165 -13.72 -3.77 5.69
CA HIS A 165 -13.84 -4.90 6.60
C HIS A 165 -13.86 -4.43 8.07
N ALA A 166 -14.82 -4.94 8.84
CA ALA A 166 -14.99 -4.60 10.25
C ALA A 166 -13.72 -4.93 11.05
N GLU A 167 -13.10 -6.08 10.81
CA GLU A 167 -11.89 -6.51 11.52
C GLU A 167 -10.69 -5.61 11.20
N TYR A 168 -10.56 -5.15 9.95
CA TYR A 168 -9.53 -4.17 9.61
C TYR A 168 -9.80 -2.85 10.34
N ALA A 169 -11.04 -2.35 10.31
CA ALA A 169 -11.43 -1.12 10.99
C ALA A 169 -11.17 -1.19 12.51
N ILE A 170 -11.53 -2.30 13.17
CA ILE A 170 -11.25 -2.54 14.60
C ILE A 170 -9.74 -2.42 14.87
N ARG A 171 -8.91 -3.12 14.08
CA ARG A 171 -7.44 -3.07 14.26
C ARG A 171 -6.92 -1.64 14.11
N GLN A 172 -7.40 -0.89 13.11
CA GLN A 172 -6.92 0.47 12.90
C GLN A 172 -7.41 1.45 13.97
N ILE A 173 -8.65 1.32 14.45
CA ILE A 173 -9.14 2.14 15.56
C ILE A 173 -8.28 1.91 16.81
N LYS A 174 -7.97 0.65 17.15
CA LYS A 174 -7.10 0.32 18.28
C LYS A 174 -5.70 0.92 18.11
N VAL A 175 -5.09 0.81 16.92
CA VAL A 175 -3.78 1.40 16.64
C VAL A 175 -3.79 2.93 16.83
N LEU A 176 -4.81 3.62 16.30
CA LEU A 176 -4.95 5.08 16.38
C LEU A 176 -5.30 5.56 17.79
N GLN A 177 -5.94 4.72 18.61
CA GLN A 177 -6.29 5.03 19.99
C GLN A 177 -5.10 4.81 20.94
N GLN A 178 -4.33 3.73 20.73
CA GLN A 178 -3.45 3.17 21.76
C GLN A 178 -1.95 3.35 21.46
N THR A 179 -1.58 3.80 20.25
CA THR A 179 -0.18 3.84 19.82
C THR A 179 0.18 5.17 19.14
N GLU A 180 1.44 5.29 18.73
CA GLU A 180 1.97 6.35 17.85
C GLU A 180 2.45 5.74 16.51
N GLN A 181 2.01 4.51 16.19
CA GLN A 181 2.50 3.75 15.04
C GLN A 181 1.98 4.26 13.70
N ARG A 182 1.11 5.28 13.71
CA ARG A 182 0.55 5.91 12.52
C ARG A 182 0.71 7.42 12.63
N PRO A 183 1.29 8.08 11.61
CA PRO A 183 1.50 9.52 11.69
C PRO A 183 0.19 10.28 11.46
N ARG A 184 0.11 11.49 12.02
CA ARG A 184 -1.01 12.44 11.83
C ARG A 184 -2.34 11.87 12.31
N ASP A 185 -2.31 11.17 13.43
CA ASP A 185 -3.44 10.56 14.09
C ASP A 185 -4.02 11.39 15.23
N ASP A 186 -3.42 12.52 15.63
CA ASP A 186 -3.89 13.39 16.73
C ASP A 186 -5.41 13.64 16.71
N SER A 187 -5.99 13.94 15.53
CA SER A 187 -7.43 14.16 15.38
C SER A 187 -8.24 12.89 15.62
N MET A 188 -7.75 11.74 15.17
CA MET A 188 -8.40 10.45 15.40
C MET A 188 -8.22 9.96 16.84
N LYS A 189 -7.03 10.17 17.41
CA LYS A 189 -6.70 9.84 18.80
C LYS A 189 -7.56 10.63 19.77
N SER A 190 -7.67 11.94 19.58
CA SER A 190 -8.58 12.80 20.36
C SER A 190 -10.06 12.44 20.14
N SER A 191 -10.47 12.06 18.94
CA SER A 191 -11.87 11.69 18.67
C SER A 191 -12.26 10.33 19.26
N ASN A 192 -11.30 9.41 19.42
CA ASN A 192 -11.55 8.01 19.77
C ASN A 192 -11.01 7.59 21.14
N HIS A 193 -10.36 8.49 21.89
CA HIS A 193 -9.65 8.16 23.14
C HIS A 193 -10.48 7.33 24.13
N SER A 194 -11.78 7.61 24.23
CA SER A 194 -12.70 6.96 25.17
C SER A 194 -13.62 5.90 24.55
N LEU A 195 -13.38 5.45 23.31
CA LEU A 195 -14.14 4.33 22.75
C LEU A 195 -13.80 3.04 23.54
N SER A 196 -14.83 2.38 24.06
CA SER A 196 -14.70 1.03 24.62
C SER A 196 -14.42 0.01 23.51
N GLU A 197 -13.99 -1.20 23.88
CA GLU A 197 -13.81 -2.28 22.90
C GLU A 197 -15.14 -2.65 22.22
N ALA A 198 -16.23 -2.73 22.98
CA ALA A 198 -17.56 -3.01 22.46
C ALA A 198 -18.06 -1.91 21.50
N ASP A 199 -17.82 -0.64 21.84
CA ASP A 199 -18.17 0.49 20.97
C ASP A 199 -17.31 0.50 19.68
N THR A 200 -16.02 0.16 19.80
CA THR A 200 -15.11 0.02 18.67
C THR A 200 -15.59 -1.06 17.70
N GLU A 201 -16.01 -2.22 18.21
CA GLU A 201 -16.59 -3.27 17.39
C GLU A 201 -17.90 -2.83 16.75
N SER A 202 -18.79 -2.20 17.53
CA SER A 202 -20.11 -1.76 17.06
C SER A 202 -19.96 -0.78 15.89
N VAL A 203 -19.13 0.26 16.05
CA VAL A 203 -18.94 1.28 15.01
C VAL A 203 -18.23 0.72 13.78
N ALA A 204 -17.29 -0.21 13.94
CA ALA A 204 -16.61 -0.86 12.82
C ALA A 204 -17.56 -1.76 12.01
N ARG A 205 -18.44 -2.52 12.69
CA ARG A 205 -19.49 -3.31 12.02
C ARG A 205 -20.45 -2.41 11.25
N TYR A 206 -20.85 -1.28 11.82
CA TYR A 206 -21.65 -0.30 11.10
C TYR A 206 -20.93 0.29 9.88
N MET A 207 -19.66 0.66 9.99
CA MET A 207 -18.87 1.15 8.83
C MET A 207 -18.85 0.12 7.68
N ALA A 208 -18.81 -1.18 8.00
CA ALA A 208 -18.85 -2.25 7.02
C ALA A 208 -20.18 -2.36 6.26
N THR A 209 -21.29 -1.85 6.79
CA THR A 209 -22.60 -1.85 6.11
C THR A 209 -22.81 -0.64 5.19
N LEU A 210 -22.04 0.45 5.35
CA LEU A 210 -22.19 1.69 4.58
C LEU A 210 -21.73 1.61 3.11
N GLY A 211 -21.13 0.50 2.69
CA GLY A 211 -20.54 0.34 1.36
C GLY A 211 -21.54 0.41 0.19
N ALA A 212 -21.02 0.30 -1.04
CA ALA A 212 -21.87 0.13 -2.21
C ALA A 212 -22.75 -1.12 -2.01
N LYS A 213 -24.05 -0.99 -2.30
CA LYS A 213 -24.96 -2.14 -2.27
C LYS A 213 -24.48 -3.18 -3.30
N PRO A 214 -24.49 -4.47 -2.95
CA PRO A 214 -23.97 -5.52 -3.81
C PRO A 214 -24.65 -5.61 -5.18
#